data_AF-T1BQZ3-F1
#
_entry.id   AF-T1BQZ3-F1
#
_cell.length_a   1.000
_cell.length_b   1.000
_cell.length_c   1.000
_cell.angle_alpha   90.00
_cell.angle_beta   90.00
_cell.angle_gamma   90.00
#
_symmetry.space_group_name_H-M   'P 1'
#
loop_
_entity.id
_entity.type
_entity.pdbx_description
1 polymer ?
#
loop_
_entity_poly.entity_id
_entity_poly.type
_entity_poly.pdbx_seq_one_letter_code
_entity_poly.pdbx_strand_id
1 'polypeptide(L)' 'MLRLSFKEYSVNTLLGRKLGMTQVYLENGQSVPVTVVEAGPCEVVQVKNKDKDGYNAV' A
#
# COMPACT_ATOMS: atom_id res chain seq x y z
N MET A 1 -17.55 -24.06 9.49
CA MET A 1 -17.36 -22.58 9.50
C MET A 1 -16.10 -22.29 10.32
N LEU A 2 -14.92 -22.45 9.71
CA LEU A 2 -13.63 -22.25 10.40
C LEU A 2 -13.30 -20.76 10.37
N ARG A 3 -13.21 -20.17 11.56
CA ARG A 3 -12.84 -18.77 11.79
C ARG A 3 -11.40 -18.58 11.32
N LEU A 4 -11.21 -17.97 10.16
CA LEU A 4 -9.89 -17.56 9.66
C LEU A 4 -9.37 -16.46 10.59
N SER A 5 -8.35 -16.78 11.38
CA SER A 5 -7.61 -15.81 12.18
C SER A 5 -6.86 -14.88 11.23
N PHE A 6 -7.50 -13.77 10.83
CA PHE A 6 -6.81 -12.66 10.18
C PHE A 6 -5.80 -12.10 11.19
N LYS A 7 -4.54 -12.48 11.00
CA LYS A 7 -3.44 -11.95 11.77
C LYS A 7 -3.17 -10.54 11.22
N GLU A 8 -3.39 -9.53 12.05
CA GLU A 8 -3.13 -8.13 11.70
C GLU A 8 -1.62 -7.96 11.54
N TYR A 9 -1.18 -7.69 10.30
CA TYR A 9 0.19 -7.32 9.99
C TYR A 9 0.22 -5.83 9.66
N SER A 10 1.11 -5.09 10.31
CA SER A 10 1.34 -3.67 10.00
C SER A 10 2.08 -3.58 8.67
N VAL A 11 1.36 -3.27 7.59
CA VAL A 11 1.95 -3.05 6.26
C VAL A 11 2.11 -1.54 6.05
N ASN A 12 3.36 -1.08 5.96
CA ASN A 12 3.67 0.35 5.81
C ASN A 12 3.72 0.81 4.33
N THR A 13 3.62 -0.13 3.38
CA THR A 13 3.77 0.13 1.94
C THR A 13 2.69 -0.60 1.14
N LEU A 14 2.21 0.02 0.06
CA LEU A 14 1.23 -0.56 -0.85
C LEU A 14 1.76 -0.58 -2.27
N LEU A 15 1.34 -1.58 -3.05
CA LEU A 15 1.55 -1.57 -4.49
C LEU A 15 0.54 -0.63 -5.13
N GLY A 16 1.02 0.23 -6.03
CA GLY A 16 0.19 1.19 -6.72
C GLY A 16 0.52 1.27 -8.20
N ARG A 17 -0.49 1.48 -9.04
CA ARG A 17 -0.37 1.77 -10.46
C ARG A 17 -0.40 3.28 -10.69
N LYS A 18 0.61 3.81 -11.38
CA LYS A 18 0.61 5.22 -11.82
C LYS A 18 -0.45 5.41 -12.91
N LEU A 19 -1.46 6.22 -12.63
CA LEU A 19 -2.53 6.53 -13.59
C LEU A 19 -2.24 7.78 -14.40
N GLY A 20 -1.57 8.78 -13.81
CA GLY A 20 -1.30 10.03 -14.48
C GLY A 20 -0.91 11.14 -13.52
N MET A 21 -0.88 12.37 -14.02
CA MET A 21 -0.56 13.56 -13.25
C MET A 21 -1.68 14.59 -13.41
N THR A 22 -2.04 15.26 -12.32
CA THR A 22 -3.06 16.30 -12.28
C THR A 22 -2.58 17.43 -11.37
N GLN A 23 -3.44 18.41 -11.06
CA GLN A 23 -3.15 19.44 -10.08
C GLN A 23 -4.31 19.60 -9.11
N VAL A 24 -4.00 19.94 -7.86
CA VAL A 24 -4.96 20.25 -6.80
C VAL A 24 -4.80 21.72 -6.43
N TYR A 25 -5.92 22.42 -6.29
CA TYR A 25 -5.93 23.80 -5.82
C TYR A 25 -6.20 23.83 -4.31
N LEU A 26 -5.29 24.47 -3.57
CA LEU A 26 -5.44 24.71 -2.14
C LEU A 26 -6.35 25.91 -1.89
N GLU A 27 -6.87 26.03 -0.65
CA GLU A 27 -7.79 27.12 -0.26
C GLU A 27 -7.18 28.53 -0.43
N ASN A 28 -5.86 28.63 -0.37
CA ASN A 28 -5.12 29.88 -0.61
C ASN A 28 -4.91 30.20 -2.09
N GLY A 29 -5.50 29.43 -3.01
CA GLY A 29 -5.38 29.61 -4.47
C GLY A 29 -4.14 28.99 -5.11
N GLN A 30 -3.25 28.34 -4.33
CA GLN A 30 -2.05 27.71 -4.87
C GLN A 30 -2.38 26.40 -5.62
N SER A 31 -1.83 26.25 -6.83
CA SER A 31 -1.88 24.98 -7.59
C SER A 31 -0.69 24.08 -7.22
N VAL A 32 -0.97 22.84 -6.83
CA VAL A 32 0.05 21.83 -6.49
C VAL A 32 -0.05 20.68 -7.50
N PRO A 33 1.04 20.36 -8.25
CA PRO A 33 1.05 19.21 -9.14
C PRO A 33 1.10 17.91 -8.34
N VAL A 34 0.27 16.95 -8.72
CA VAL A 34 0.14 15.65 -8.03
C VAL A 34 0.15 14.50 -9.02
N THR A 35 0.56 13.32 -8.56
CA THR A 35 0.45 12.06 -9.32
C THR A 35 -0.70 11.24 -8.78
N VAL A 36 -1.58 10.79 -9.66
CA VAL A 36 -2.67 9.88 -9.30
C VAL A 36 -2.13 8.45 -9.29
N VAL A 37 -2.23 7.79 -8.15
CA VAL A 37 -1.83 6.39 -7.96
C VAL A 37 -3.06 5.59 -7.53
N GLU A 38 -3.36 4.54 -8.28
CA GLU A 38 -4.39 3.57 -7.92
C GLU A 38 -3.74 2.46 -7.08
N ALA A 39 -4.20 2.29 -5.84
CA ALA A 39 -3.80 1.18 -4.98
C ALA A 39 -5.03 0.35 -4.62
N GLY A 40 -4.91 -0.98 -4.75
CA GLY A 40 -5.88 -1.93 -4.21
C GLY A 40 -6.63 -2.82 -5.23
N PRO A 41 -7.22 -3.95 -4.76
CA PRO A 41 -6.99 -4.56 -3.44
C PRO A 41 -5.59 -5.23 -3.40
N CYS A 42 -4.76 -4.84 -2.44
CA CYS A 42 -3.39 -5.36 -2.26
C CYS A 42 -3.37 -6.37 -1.11
N GLU A 43 -3.76 -7.62 -1.40
CA GLU A 43 -3.74 -8.70 -0.42
C GLU A 43 -2.32 -9.20 -0.15
N VAL A 44 -2.00 -9.47 1.12
CA VAL A 44 -0.70 -10.03 1.52
C VAL A 44 -0.66 -11.52 1.16
N VAL A 45 0.17 -11.87 0.17
CA VAL A 45 0.31 -13.26 -0.30
C VAL A 45 1.29 -14.08 0.55
N GLN A 46 2.34 -13.45 1.07
CA GLN A 46 3.35 -14.14 1.86
C GLN A 46 3.97 -13.21 2.91
N VAL A 47 4.18 -13.73 4.12
CA VAL A 47 5.01 -13.11 5.15
C VAL A 47 6.27 -13.96 5.32
N LYS A 48 7.43 -13.35 5.09
CA LYS A 48 8.75 -13.98 5.22
C LYS A 48 9.33 -13.70 6.60
N ASN A 49 9.92 -14.73 7.21
CA ASN A 49 10.53 -14.65 8.54
C ASN A 49 11.98 -15.18 8.51
N LYS A 50 12.82 -14.67 9.42
CA LYS A 50 14.26 -15.04 9.50
C LYS A 50 14.52 -16.55 9.59
N ASP A 51 13.72 -17.30 10.33
CA ASP A 51 13.96 -18.74 10.54
C ASP A 51 13.83 -19.58 9.27
N LYS A 52 12.93 -19.20 8.35
CA LYS A 52 12.65 -19.95 7.11
C LYS A 52 13.26 -19.29 5.87
N ASP A 53 13.25 -17.96 5.82
CA ASP A 53 13.59 -17.17 4.63
C ASP A 53 14.90 -16.38 4.80
N GLY A 54 15.50 -16.35 6.00
CA GLY A 54 16.75 -15.62 6.27
C GLY A 54 16.59 -14.11 6.51
N TYR A 55 15.38 -13.56 6.32
CA TYR A 55 15.05 -12.16 6.57
C TYR A 55 13.55 -11.95 6.87
N ASN A 56 13.19 -10.77 7.38
CA ASN A 56 11.80 -10.38 7.62
C ASN A 56 11.31 -9.52 6.44
N ALA A 57 10.19 -9.92 5.81
CA ALA A 57 9.54 -9.13 4.77
C ALA A 57 8.05 -9.44 4.66
N VAL A 58 7.29 -8.46 4.17
CA VAL A 58 5.85 -8.52 3.89
C VAL A 58 5.63 -7.95 2.51
#